data_AF-A0A0A1I2C2-F1
#
_entry.id   AF-A0A0A1I2C2-F1
#
_cell.length_a   1.000
_cell.length_b   1.000
_cell.length_c   1.000
_cell.angle_alpha   90.00
_cell.angle_beta   90.00
_cell.angle_gamma   90.00
#
_symmetry.space_group_name_H-M   'P 1'
#
loop_
_entity.id
_entity.type
_entity.pdbx_description
1 polymer ?
#
loop_
_entity_poly.entity_id
_entity_poly.type
_entity_poly.pdbx_seq_one_letter_code
_entity_poly.pdbx_strand_id
1 'polypeptide(L)'
;MRSAMARLNDAQTPSLSFASRFDLAYNAAHALALTALRLSGYRSDKRYLVFQCLIHTADASKLQVRIFALCHERRNLAEYEGYMDEDHGLLAQLIENAVELLERVRRLMDIC
;
A
#
# COMPACT_ATOMS: atom_id res chain seq x y z
N MET A 1 12.34 1.94 -0.64
CA MET A 1 11.85 1.11 -1.76
C MET A 1 12.23 -0.38 -1.68
N ARG A 2 13.51 -0.77 -1.50
CA ARG A 2 13.92 -2.20 -1.41
C ARG A 2 13.08 -3.01 -0.42
N SER A 3 12.89 -2.48 0.79
CA SER A 3 12.08 -3.11 1.83
C SER A 3 10.57 -3.18 1.48
N ALA A 4 10.06 -2.28 0.63
CA ALA A 4 8.68 -2.34 0.15
C ALA A 4 8.51 -3.47 -0.87
N MET A 5 9.46 -3.62 -1.81
CA MET A 5 9.43 -4.70 -2.80
C MET A 5 9.55 -6.08 -2.15
N ALA A 6 10.43 -6.23 -1.16
CA ALA A 6 10.55 -7.49 -0.41
C ALA A 6 9.23 -7.88 0.25
N ARG A 7 8.60 -6.95 0.99
CA ARG A 7 7.29 -7.19 1.60
C ARG A 7 6.20 -7.52 0.57
N LEU A 8 6.19 -6.83 -0.57
CA LEU A 8 5.21 -7.09 -1.62
C LEU A 8 5.37 -8.47 -2.26
N ASN A 9 6.62 -8.94 -2.42
CA ASN A 9 6.88 -10.30 -2.87
C ASN A 9 6.44 -11.31 -1.80
N ASP A 10 6.78 -11.09 -0.54
CA ASP A 10 6.41 -11.98 0.56
C ASP A 10 4.88 -12.08 0.72
N ALA A 11 4.15 -10.96 0.56
CA ALA A 11 2.68 -10.91 0.64
C ALA A 11 1.97 -11.81 -0.38
N GLN A 12 2.63 -12.12 -1.50
CA GLN A 12 2.12 -13.01 -2.54
C GLN A 12 2.31 -14.50 -2.18
N THR A 13 3.02 -14.82 -1.10
CA THR A 13 3.29 -16.19 -0.66
C THR A 13 2.01 -16.84 -0.09
N PRO A 14 1.39 -17.83 -0.76
CA PRO A 14 0.10 -18.37 -0.34
C PRO A 14 0.14 -19.16 0.96
N SER A 15 1.31 -19.65 1.37
CA SER A 15 1.50 -20.40 2.62
C SER A 15 1.53 -19.53 3.87
N LEU A 16 1.62 -18.20 3.72
CA LEU A 16 1.50 -17.26 4.83
C LEU A 16 0.04 -17.05 5.21
N SER A 17 -0.19 -16.77 6.50
CA SER A 17 -1.53 -16.44 7.00
C SER A 17 -2.11 -15.20 6.30
N PHE A 18 -3.43 -15.08 6.29
CA PHE A 18 -4.12 -13.89 5.77
C PHE A 18 -3.58 -12.61 6.41
N ALA A 19 -3.53 -12.57 7.74
CA ALA A 19 -3.07 -11.40 8.49
C ALA A 19 -1.62 -11.02 8.14
N SER A 20 -0.72 -11.99 8.01
CA SER A 20 0.67 -11.74 7.60
C SER A 20 0.74 -11.15 6.20
N ARG A 21 0.00 -11.73 5.24
CA ARG A 21 -0.01 -11.24 3.85
C ARG A 21 -0.60 -9.85 3.76
N PHE A 22 -1.67 -9.57 4.51
CA PHE A 22 -2.29 -8.26 4.56
C PHE A 22 -1.35 -7.20 5.14
N ASP A 23 -0.70 -7.48 6.28
CA ASP A 23 0.27 -6.55 6.89
C ASP A 23 1.44 -6.25 5.94
N LEU A 24 1.99 -7.29 5.31
CA LEU A 24 3.07 -7.16 4.34
C LEU A 24 2.65 -6.29 3.14
N ALA A 25 1.50 -6.58 2.52
CA ALA A 25 1.01 -5.83 1.37
C ALA A 25 0.69 -4.37 1.74
N TYR A 26 0.05 -4.14 2.89
CA TYR A 26 -0.30 -2.81 3.39
C TYR A 26 0.95 -1.96 3.67
N ASN A 27 1.94 -2.53 4.38
CA ASN A 27 3.18 -1.83 4.67
C ASN A 27 4.04 -1.61 3.42
N ALA A 28 3.98 -2.51 2.44
CA ALA A 28 4.59 -2.28 1.13
C ALA A 28 3.92 -1.10 0.41
N ALA A 29 2.59 -1.09 0.31
CA ALA A 29 1.82 -0.01 -0.33
C ALA A 29 2.12 1.35 0.32
N HIS A 30 2.12 1.43 1.66
CA HIS A 30 2.45 2.67 2.37
C HIS A 30 3.88 3.14 2.09
N ALA A 31 4.86 2.24 2.08
CA ALA A 31 6.25 2.59 1.80
C ALA A 31 6.46 3.06 0.34
N LEU A 32 5.70 2.52 -0.61
CA LEU A 32 5.68 2.99 -2.00
C LEU A 32 5.04 4.37 -2.10
N ALA A 33 3.88 4.58 -1.47
CA ALA A 33 3.20 5.87 -1.45
C ALA A 33 4.07 6.97 -0.82
N LEU A 34 4.77 6.65 0.27
CA LEU A 34 5.72 7.57 0.89
C LEU A 34 6.93 7.87 -0.02
N THR A 35 7.35 6.91 -0.84
CA THR A 35 8.40 7.13 -1.85
C THR A 35 7.90 8.11 -2.92
N ALA A 36 6.69 7.92 -3.45
CA ALA A 36 6.07 8.85 -4.39
C ALA A 36 5.96 10.27 -3.81
N LEU A 37 5.44 10.39 -2.59
CA LEU A 37 5.29 11.68 -1.90
C LEU A 37 6.63 12.43 -1.80
N ARG A 38 7.71 11.70 -1.48
CA ARG A 38 9.07 12.25 -1.35
C ARG A 38 9.68 12.66 -2.69
N LEU A 39 9.45 11.89 -3.76
CA LEU A 39 9.88 12.26 -5.11
C LEU A 39 9.21 13.56 -5.57
N SER A 40 7.97 13.81 -5.15
CA SER A 40 7.27 15.08 -5.37
C SER A 40 7.67 16.22 -4.43
N GLY A 41 8.67 16.04 -3.55
CA GLY A 41 9.16 17.07 -2.64
C GLY A 41 8.36 17.24 -1.33
N TYR A 42 7.35 16.40 -1.08
CA TYR A 42 6.49 16.49 0.10
C TYR A 42 6.89 15.48 1.19
N ARG A 43 6.45 15.73 2.43
CA ARG A 43 6.65 14.84 3.58
C ARG A 43 5.40 14.78 4.46
N SER A 44 5.08 13.60 4.95
CA SER A 44 4.03 13.38 5.95
C SER A 44 4.31 12.07 6.70
N ASP A 45 3.93 12.03 7.97
CA ASP A 45 3.91 10.82 8.81
C ASP A 45 2.51 10.19 8.90
N LYS A 46 1.47 10.89 8.42
CA LYS A 46 0.08 10.44 8.48
C LYS A 46 -0.23 9.52 7.31
N ARG A 47 -0.27 8.20 7.57
CA ARG A 47 -0.49 7.16 6.55
C ARG A 47 -1.72 7.42 5.67
N TYR A 48 -2.83 7.83 6.27
CA TYR A 48 -4.05 8.18 5.53
C TYR A 48 -3.82 9.31 4.52
N LEU A 49 -3.17 10.41 4.93
CA LEU A 49 -2.83 11.52 4.03
C LEU A 49 -1.86 11.08 2.93
N VAL A 50 -0.87 10.25 3.27
CA VAL A 50 0.10 9.70 2.30
C VAL A 50 -0.63 8.96 1.17
N PHE A 51 -1.68 8.18 1.48
CA PHE A 51 -2.50 7.52 0.45
C PHE A 51 -3.37 8.50 -0.33
N GLN A 52 -3.99 9.49 0.32
CA GLN A 52 -4.81 10.49 -0.37
C GLN A 52 -4.01 11.31 -1.39
N CYS A 53 -2.75 11.61 -1.09
CA CYS A 53 -1.88 12.37 -1.97
C CYS A 53 -1.47 11.61 -3.24
N LEU A 54 -1.71 10.31 -3.35
CA LEU A 54 -1.30 9.51 -4.52
C LEU A 54 -1.91 9.99 -5.85
N ILE A 55 -3.09 10.61 -5.82
CA ILE A 55 -3.67 11.28 -7.01
C ILE A 55 -2.72 12.35 -7.55
N HIS A 56 -2.01 13.04 -6.66
CA HIS A 56 -1.12 14.15 -7.01
C HIS A 56 0.34 13.72 -7.17
N THR A 57 0.76 12.63 -6.51
CA THR A 57 2.18 12.23 -6.43
C THR A 57 2.53 11.01 -7.29
N ALA A 58 1.54 10.24 -7.75
CA ALA A 58 1.75 9.03 -8.56
C ALA A 58 0.70 8.80 -9.64
N ASP A 59 -0.14 9.81 -9.92
CA ASP A 59 -1.26 9.71 -10.87
C ASP A 59 -2.17 8.49 -10.59
N ALA A 60 -2.33 8.14 -9.32
CA ALA A 60 -3.17 7.02 -8.92
C ALA A 60 -4.66 7.36 -9.17
N SER A 61 -5.43 6.36 -9.59
CA SER A 61 -6.88 6.54 -9.76
C SER A 61 -7.56 6.78 -8.40
N LYS A 62 -8.72 7.45 -8.41
CA LYS A 62 -9.56 7.62 -7.21
C LYS A 62 -9.95 6.27 -6.59
N LEU A 63 -10.16 5.25 -7.42
CA LEU A 63 -10.48 3.90 -6.97
C LEU A 63 -9.32 3.28 -6.18
N GLN A 64 -8.10 3.37 -6.71
CA GLN A 64 -6.90 2.86 -6.04
C GLN A 64 -6.67 3.55 -4.69
N VAL A 65 -6.84 4.88 -4.62
CA VAL A 65 -6.77 5.61 -3.34
C VAL A 65 -7.84 5.13 -2.35
N ARG A 66 -9.07 4.88 -2.82
CA ARG A 66 -10.16 4.37 -1.98
C ARG A 66 -9.86 2.96 -1.44
N ILE A 67 -9.25 2.09 -2.25
CA ILE A 67 -8.83 0.75 -1.83
C ILE A 67 -7.79 0.84 -0.70
N PHE A 68 -6.77 1.68 -0.85
CA PHE A 68 -5.78 1.86 0.21
C PHE A 68 -6.36 2.50 1.49
N ALA A 69 -7.30 3.44 1.34
CA ALA A 69 -8.01 4.01 2.48
C ALA A 69 -8.82 2.95 3.24
N LEU A 70 -9.58 2.10 2.53
CA LEU A 70 -10.31 0.98 3.13
C LEU A 70 -9.35 0.00 3.85
N CYS A 71 -8.22 -0.33 3.22
CA CYS A 71 -7.22 -1.20 3.86
C CYS A 71 -6.61 -0.57 5.12
N HIS A 72 -6.41 0.76 5.13
CA HIS A 72 -5.96 1.47 6.32
C HIS A 72 -6.98 1.38 7.46
N GLU A 73 -8.27 1.57 7.17
CA GLU A 73 -9.36 1.41 8.14
C GLU A 73 -9.40 -0.01 8.70
N ARG A 74 -9.30 -1.04 7.85
CA ARG A 74 -9.29 -2.45 8.30
C ARG A 74 -8.08 -2.80 9.14
N ARG A 75 -6.90 -2.31 8.77
CA ARG A 75 -5.71 -2.46 9.61
C ARG A 75 -5.92 -1.81 10.98
N ASN A 76 -6.46 -0.60 11.04
CA ASN A 76 -6.68 0.10 12.31
C ASN A 76 -7.71 -0.63 13.19
N LEU A 77 -8.78 -1.15 12.57
CA LEU A 77 -9.78 -1.96 13.29
C LEU A 77 -9.15 -3.24 13.86
N ALA A 78 -8.36 -3.95 13.06
CA ALA A 78 -7.71 -5.18 13.50
C ALA A 78 -6.70 -4.94 14.65
N GLU A 79 -5.98 -3.81 14.64
CA GLU A 79 -5.11 -3.45 15.77
C GLU A 79 -5.87 -3.11 17.05
N TYR A 80 -7.07 -2.54 16.91
CA TYR A 80 -7.90 -2.17 18.03
C TYR A 80 -8.63 -3.38 18.64
N GLU A 81 -9.16 -4.27 17.79
CA GLU A 81 -9.98 -5.42 18.19
C GLU A 81 -9.17 -6.70 18.39
N GLY A 82 -7.94 -6.77 17.88
CA GLY A 82 -7.07 -7.94 17.96
C GLY A 82 -7.44 -9.09 17.03
N TYR A 83 -8.46 -8.90 16.19
CA TYR A 83 -8.90 -9.86 15.17
C TYR A 83 -9.14 -9.14 13.84
N MET A 84 -8.87 -9.83 12.72
CA MET A 84 -9.10 -9.32 11.38
C MET A 84 -10.06 -10.23 10.64
N ASP A 85 -11.20 -9.70 10.22
CA ASP A 85 -12.10 -10.39 9.29
C ASP A 85 -11.35 -10.69 7.99
N GLU A 86 -11.29 -11.98 7.62
CA GLU A 86 -10.60 -12.42 6.41
C GLU A 86 -11.43 -12.09 5.17
N ASP A 87 -11.01 -11.05 4.46
CA ASP A 87 -11.53 -10.70 3.14
C ASP A 87 -10.44 -10.94 2.08
N HIS A 88 -10.42 -12.16 1.54
CA HIS A 88 -9.47 -12.55 0.49
C HIS A 88 -9.61 -11.72 -0.79
N GLY A 89 -10.80 -11.19 -1.08
CA GLY A 89 -11.03 -10.30 -2.23
C GLY A 89 -10.37 -8.95 -2.02
N LEU A 90 -10.45 -8.38 -0.81
CA LEU A 90 -9.74 -7.16 -0.45
C LEU A 90 -8.23 -7.36 -0.43
N LEU A 91 -7.74 -8.50 0.08
CA LEU A 91 -6.30 -8.82 0.05
C LEU A 91 -5.76 -8.90 -1.38
N ALA A 92 -6.49 -9.56 -2.29
CA ALA A 92 -6.10 -9.62 -3.71
C ALA A 92 -6.03 -8.21 -4.31
N GLN A 93 -7.07 -7.40 -4.11
CA GLN A 93 -7.09 -6.01 -4.56
C GLN A 93 -5.94 -5.18 -3.98
N LEU A 94 -5.62 -5.34 -2.69
CA LEU A 94 -4.51 -4.64 -2.04
C LEU A 94 -3.17 -5.00 -2.68
N ILE A 95 -2.91 -6.29 -2.93
CA ILE A 95 -1.68 -6.76 -3.58
C ILE A 95 -1.60 -6.22 -5.02
N GLU A 96 -2.66 -6.36 -5.81
CA GLU A 96 -2.72 -5.89 -7.20
C GLU A 96 -2.46 -4.38 -7.29
N ASN A 97 -3.12 -3.58 -6.45
CA ASN A 97 -2.92 -2.14 -6.43
C ASN A 97 -1.52 -1.74 -5.93
N ALA A 98 -0.93 -2.51 -5.00
CA ALA A 98 0.44 -2.27 -4.56
C ALA A 98 1.48 -2.59 -5.67
N VAL A 99 1.22 -3.62 -6.49
CA VAL A 99 2.03 -3.93 -7.68
C VAL A 99 1.91 -2.81 -8.72
N GLU A 100 0.69 -2.35 -9.02
CA GLU A 100 0.50 -1.23 -9.95
C GLU A 100 1.20 0.06 -9.45
N LEU A 101 1.09 0.36 -8.15
CA LEU A 101 1.76 1.49 -7.53
C LEU A 101 3.29 1.37 -7.61
N LEU A 102 3.85 0.17 -7.42
CA LEU A 102 5.29 -0.08 -7.59
C LEU A 102 5.75 0.30 -9.00
N GLU A 103 5.02 -0.11 -10.03
CA GLU A 103 5.34 0.22 -11.41
C GLU A 103 5.23 1.72 -11.70
N ARG A 104 4.24 2.41 -11.13
CA ARG A 104 4.14 3.88 -11.20
C ARG A 104 5.33 4.57 -10.55
N VAL A 105 5.71 4.15 -9.33
CA VAL A 105 6.83 4.73 -8.59
C VAL A 105 8.17 4.48 -9.30
N ARG A 106 8.36 3.30 -9.91
CA ARG A 106 9.53 3.01 -10.76
C ARG A 106 9.68 4.03 -11.88
N ARG A 107 8.60 4.24 -12.66
CA ARG A 107 8.59 5.23 -13.74
C ARG A 107 8.93 6.63 -13.27
N LEU A 108 8.45 7.05 -12.09
CA LEU A 108 8.78 8.37 -11.54
C LEU A 108 10.27 8.51 -11.23
N MET A 109 10.90 7.48 -10.69
CA MET A 109 12.34 7.51 -10.39
C MET A 109 13.20 7.51 -11.65
N ASP A 110 12.76 6.89 -12.74
CA ASP A 110 13.53 6.87 -14.00
C ASP A 110 13.58 8.26 -14.68
N ILE A 111 12.69 9.17 -14.27
CA ILE A 111 12.58 10.54 -14.81
C ILE A 111 13.26 11.57 -13.87
N CYS A 112 13.59 11.19 -12.64
CA CYS A 112 14.25 12.05 -11.63
C CYS A 112 15.77 11.90 -11.65
#